data_AF-A0AAD1ZKG8-F1
#
_entry.id   AF-A0AAD1ZKG8-F1
#
_cell.length_a   1.000
_cell.length_b   1.000
_cell.length_c   1.000
_cell.angle_alpha   90.00
_cell.angle_beta   90.00
_cell.angle_gamma   90.00
#
_symmetry.space_group_name_H-M   'P 1'
#
loop_
_entity.id
_entity.type
_entity.pdbx_description
1 polymer ?
#
loop_
_entity_poly.entity_id
_entity_poly.type
_entity_poly.pdbx_seq_one_letter_code
_entity_poly.pdbx_strand_id
1 'polypeptide(L)'
;MAVQEEVVLRYVDTSSRLLLGKDFMRKHVIPYMDTSRTEKCKTIEGATIIVYDADTESEHLLKLKQWKTKSYVLTSSWRKKFVTRMDLKEDDVLGFKWDDSKFHISMLDRAATSSNNNQEI
;
A
#
# COMPACT_ATOMS: atom_id res chain seq x y z
N MET A 1 0.22 21.76 -12.76
CA MET A 1 -0.17 20.61 -11.91
C MET A 1 1.05 20.20 -11.10
N ALA A 2 0.93 20.07 -9.78
CA ALA A 2 2.02 19.50 -8.98
C ALA A 2 2.05 18.00 -9.24
N VAL A 3 3.14 17.48 -9.81
CA VAL A 3 3.34 16.04 -9.96
C VAL A 3 3.77 15.53 -8.59
N GLN A 4 2.96 14.70 -7.95
CA GLN A 4 3.42 14.02 -6.73
C GLN A 4 4.53 13.05 -7.08
N GLU A 5 5.62 13.11 -6.32
CA GLU A 5 6.69 12.11 -6.37
C GLU A 5 6.13 10.74 -5.97
N GLU A 6 6.49 9.71 -6.72
CA GLU A 6 6.27 8.32 -6.32
C GLU A 6 7.18 8.00 -5.13
N VAL A 7 6.59 7.43 -4.08
CA VAL A 7 7.32 7.02 -2.88
C VAL A 7 7.55 5.52 -2.96
N VAL A 8 8.81 5.14 -2.77
CA VAL A 8 9.24 3.74 -2.81
C VAL A 8 9.26 3.17 -1.39
N LEU A 9 8.57 2.06 -1.16
CA LEU A 9 8.60 1.34 0.12
C LEU A 9 8.91 -0.14 -0.10
N ARG A 10 9.66 -0.72 0.84
CA ARG A 10 9.85 -2.19 0.90
C ARG A 10 8.63 -2.84 1.54
N TYR A 11 8.16 -3.92 0.93
CA TYR A 11 7.07 -4.73 1.45
C TYR A 11 7.55 -5.49 2.68
N VAL A 12 6.78 -5.35 3.75
CA VAL A 12 6.95 -6.12 4.98
C VAL A 12 5.67 -6.94 5.15
N ASP A 13 5.80 -8.26 5.24
CA ASP A 13 4.62 -9.12 5.42
C ASP A 13 4.04 -8.89 6.81
N THR A 14 2.88 -8.25 6.85
CA THR A 14 2.13 -8.05 8.09
C THR A 14 0.77 -8.68 7.92
N SER A 15 0.29 -9.40 8.95
CA SER A 15 -0.92 -10.23 8.95
C SER A 15 -2.08 -9.66 8.11
N SER A 16 -2.09 -9.97 6.81
CA SER A 16 -3.06 -9.58 5.77
C SER A 16 -3.23 -8.09 5.44
N ARG A 17 -2.31 -7.20 5.86
CA ARG A 17 -2.47 -5.74 5.74
C ARG A 17 -1.18 -5.11 5.21
N LEU A 18 -1.31 -3.93 4.60
CA LEU A 18 -0.15 -3.09 4.29
C LEU A 18 -0.07 -1.98 5.32
N LEU A 19 1.05 -1.90 6.06
CA LEU A 19 1.34 -0.81 6.97
C LEU A 19 1.96 0.36 6.20
N LEU A 20 1.34 1.53 6.31
CA LEU A 20 1.81 2.77 5.71
C LEU A 20 2.31 3.71 6.80
N GLY A 21 3.53 4.20 6.62
CA GLY A 21 4.18 5.11 7.57
C GLY A 21 3.41 6.41 7.74
N LYS A 22 3.41 6.96 8.97
CA LYS A 22 2.76 8.23 9.31
C LYS A 22 3.24 9.38 8.42
N ASP A 23 4.56 9.48 8.21
CA ASP A 23 5.14 10.60 7.45
C ASP A 23 4.81 10.53 5.97
N PHE A 24 4.86 9.32 5.38
CA PHE A 24 4.38 9.09 4.02
C PHE A 24 2.94 9.58 3.85
N MET A 25 2.04 9.12 4.72
CA MET A 25 0.62 9.50 4.65
C MET A 25 0.42 11.01 4.84
N ARG A 26 1.09 11.61 5.83
CA ARG A 26 0.97 13.04 6.14
C ARG A 26 1.48 13.94 5.02
N LYS A 27 2.53 13.53 4.29
CA LYS A 27 3.15 14.35 3.24
C LYS A 27 2.52 14.12 1.86
N HIS A 28 2.15 12.88 1.54
CA HIS A 28 1.80 12.49 0.17
C HIS A 28 0.31 12.19 -0.03
N VAL A 29 -0.44 11.80 1.02
CA VAL A 29 -1.83 11.35 0.86
C VAL A 29 -2.82 12.30 1.51
N ILE A 30 -2.73 12.48 2.82
CA ILE A 30 -3.71 13.22 3.63
C ILE A 30 -3.96 14.65 3.14
N PRO A 31 -2.95 15.45 2.75
CA PRO A 31 -3.19 16.82 2.27
C PRO A 31 -4.01 16.92 0.99
N TYR A 32 -4.07 15.83 0.22
CA TYR A 32 -4.70 15.76 -1.11
C TYR A 32 -5.95 14.89 -1.12
N MET A 33 -6.29 14.29 0.02
CA MET A 33 -7.52 13.53 0.20
C MET A 33 -8.59 14.44 0.82
N ASP A 34 -9.84 14.28 0.42
CA ASP A 34 -10.90 15.12 0.98
C ASP A 34 -11.07 14.91 2.49
N THR A 35 -11.58 15.96 3.14
CA THR A 35 -11.75 16.01 4.60
C THR A 35 -12.65 14.88 5.11
N SER A 36 -13.70 14.50 4.36
CA SER A 36 -14.63 13.45 4.76
C SER A 36 -13.95 12.09 4.84
N ARG A 37 -13.18 11.71 3.81
CA ARG A 37 -12.35 10.50 3.82
C ARG A 37 -11.28 10.57 4.91
N THR A 38 -10.63 11.71 5.10
CA THR A 38 -9.58 11.89 6.13
C THR A 38 -10.11 11.69 7.54
N GLU A 39 -11.30 12.22 7.85
CA GLU A 39 -11.93 11.97 9.15
C GLU A 39 -12.40 10.52 9.29
N LYS A 40 -12.96 9.92 8.22
CA LYS A 40 -13.34 8.50 8.22
C LYS A 40 -12.16 7.56 8.47
N CYS A 41 -10.94 7.90 8.04
CA CYS A 41 -9.76 7.09 8.35
C CYS A 41 -9.52 6.95 9.86
N LYS A 42 -9.95 7.92 10.68
CA LYS A 42 -9.75 7.89 12.13
C LYS A 42 -10.79 7.03 12.88
N THR A 43 -11.83 6.57 12.19
CA THR A 43 -12.87 5.71 12.78
C THR A 43 -12.49 4.23 12.68
N ILE A 44 -13.21 3.39 13.42
CA ILE A 44 -13.06 1.93 13.36
C ILE A 44 -13.42 1.40 11.96
N GLU A 45 -14.36 2.04 11.26
CA GLU A 45 -14.81 1.62 9.94
C GLU A 45 -13.74 1.86 8.86
N GLY A 46 -13.04 2.99 8.93
CA GLY A 46 -12.09 3.44 7.92
C GLY A 46 -12.74 4.06 6.69
N ALA A 47 -11.93 4.77 5.90
CA ALA A 47 -12.35 5.30 4.62
C ALA A 47 -12.29 4.21 3.55
N THR A 48 -13.32 4.14 2.71
CA THR A 48 -13.21 3.40 1.44
C THR A 48 -12.40 4.23 0.45
N ILE A 49 -11.37 3.63 -0.13
CA ILE A 49 -10.55 4.25 -1.17
C ILE A 49 -10.44 3.33 -2.38
N ILE A 50 -10.18 3.92 -3.54
CA ILE A 50 -9.79 3.20 -4.75
C ILE A 50 -8.27 3.05 -4.73
N VAL A 51 -7.81 1.82 -4.90
CA VAL A 51 -6.40 1.49 -5.14
C VAL A 51 -6.28 1.06 -6.59
N TYR A 52 -5.46 1.78 -7.35
CA TYR A 52 -5.18 1.48 -8.75
C TYR A 52 -3.88 0.68 -8.84
N ASP A 53 -3.97 -0.50 -9.42
CA ASP A 53 -2.84 -1.38 -9.68
C ASP A 53 -2.29 -1.08 -11.08
N ALA A 54 -1.13 -0.43 -11.13
CA ALA A 54 -0.55 0.02 -12.39
C ALA A 54 -0.07 -1.14 -13.27
N ASP A 55 0.35 -2.25 -12.66
CA ASP A 55 0.88 -3.41 -13.39
C ASP A 55 -0.23 -4.17 -14.15
N THR A 56 -1.46 -4.11 -13.66
CA THR A 56 -2.63 -4.80 -14.23
C THR A 56 -3.71 -3.87 -14.76
N GLU A 57 -3.47 -2.55 -14.67
CA GLU A 57 -4.41 -1.49 -15.03
C GLU A 57 -5.80 -1.68 -14.39
N SER A 58 -5.85 -2.13 -13.14
CA SER A 58 -7.10 -2.51 -12.47
C SER A 58 -7.37 -1.74 -11.19
N GLU A 59 -8.65 -1.52 -10.88
CA GLU A 59 -9.09 -0.78 -9.69
C GLU A 59 -9.67 -1.71 -8.62
N HIS A 60 -9.30 -1.45 -7.37
CA HIS A 60 -9.72 -2.24 -6.22
C HIS A 60 -10.16 -1.35 -5.06
N LEU A 61 -11.33 -1.63 -4.48
CA LEU A 61 -11.84 -0.93 -3.31
C LEU A 61 -11.25 -1.52 -2.02
N LEU A 62 -10.50 -0.70 -1.28
CA LEU A 62 -9.89 -1.08 -0.01
C LEU A 62 -10.34 -0.15 1.12
N LYS A 63 -10.06 -0.57 2.36
CA LYS A 63 -10.31 0.23 3.56
C LYS A 63 -8.99 0.78 4.12
N LEU A 64 -8.88 2.10 4.15
CA LEU A 64 -7.77 2.85 4.75
C LEU A 64 -8.13 3.29 6.17
N LYS A 65 -7.33 2.88 7.16
CA LYS A 65 -7.56 3.16 8.58
C LYS A 65 -6.31 3.74 9.23
N GLN A 66 -6.46 4.71 10.12
CA GLN A 66 -5.42 5.17 11.02
C GLN A 66 -5.43 4.33 12.30
N TRP A 67 -4.25 3.88 12.74
CA TRP A 67 -4.06 3.24 14.04
C TRP A 67 -3.77 4.25 15.15
N LYS A 68 -3.83 3.79 16.41
CA LYS A 68 -3.52 4.61 17.60
C LYS A 68 -2.12 5.23 17.54
N THR A 69 -1.16 4.52 16.95
CA THR A 69 0.23 4.97 16.70
C THR A 69 0.37 5.98 15.57
N LYS A 70 -0.75 6.42 14.95
CA LYS A 70 -0.80 7.35 13.79
C LYS A 70 -0.23 6.80 12.48
N SER A 71 0.20 5.54 12.45
CA SER A 71 0.39 4.81 11.20
C SER A 71 -0.96 4.52 10.55
N TYR A 72 -0.93 4.16 9.28
CA TYR A 72 -2.12 3.80 8.52
C TYR A 72 -2.03 2.37 8.02
N VAL A 73 -3.17 1.75 7.76
CA VAL A 73 -3.22 0.42 7.18
C VAL A 73 -4.21 0.36 6.03
N LEU A 74 -3.81 -0.31 4.94
CA LEU A 74 -4.74 -0.80 3.93
C LEU A 74 -5.21 -2.21 4.30
N THR A 75 -6.52 -2.38 4.30
CA THR A 75 -7.21 -3.58 4.80
C THR A 75 -8.32 -4.04 3.85
N SER A 76 -9.15 -4.98 4.29
CA SER A 76 -10.19 -5.66 3.52
C SER A 76 -9.59 -6.62 2.48
N SER A 77 -9.36 -6.17 1.26
CA SER A 77 -9.03 -7.04 0.13
C SER A 77 -7.54 -7.05 -0.23
N TRP A 78 -6.68 -6.36 0.53
CA TRP A 78 -5.24 -6.24 0.29
C TRP A 78 -4.58 -7.60 -0.03
N ARG A 79 -4.71 -8.56 0.88
CA ARG A 79 -4.08 -9.88 0.71
C ARG A 79 -4.53 -10.59 -0.57
N LYS A 80 -5.84 -10.67 -0.80
CA LYS A 80 -6.40 -11.38 -1.95
C LYS A 80 -6.05 -10.69 -3.27
N LYS A 81 -6.07 -9.36 -3.31
CA LYS A 81 -5.95 -8.58 -4.55
C LYS A 81 -4.50 -8.29 -4.93
N PHE A 82 -3.62 -8.11 -3.96
CA PHE A 82 -2.24 -7.71 -4.19
C PHE A 82 -1.28 -8.82 -3.76
N VAL A 83 -1.26 -9.22 -2.49
CA VAL A 83 -0.27 -10.19 -1.98
C VAL A 83 -0.30 -11.51 -2.75
N THR A 84 -1.46 -12.18 -2.81
CA THR A 84 -1.59 -13.49 -3.48
C THR A 84 -1.47 -13.38 -5.00
N ARG A 85 -1.97 -12.30 -5.59
CA ARG A 85 -1.97 -12.12 -7.05
C ARG A 85 -0.58 -11.77 -7.58
N MET A 86 0.11 -10.88 -6.88
CA MET A 86 1.45 -10.41 -7.26
C MET A 86 2.55 -11.36 -6.76
N ASP A 87 2.23 -12.38 -5.97
CA ASP A 87 3.21 -13.20 -5.24
C ASP A 87 4.19 -12.29 -4.45
N LEU A 88 3.64 -11.34 -3.67
CA LEU A 88 4.48 -10.39 -2.92
C LEU A 88 5.30 -11.14 -1.88
N LYS A 89 6.61 -10.89 -1.89
CA LYS A 89 7.58 -11.44 -0.93
C LYS A 89 8.12 -10.32 -0.06
N GLU A 90 8.52 -10.69 1.15
CA GLU A 90 9.26 -9.77 2.02
C GLU A 90 10.45 -9.19 1.25
N ASP A 91 10.69 -7.89 1.43
CA ASP A 91 11.68 -7.08 0.70
C ASP A 91 11.38 -6.71 -0.76
N ASP A 92 10.25 -7.15 -1.34
CA ASP A 92 9.77 -6.62 -2.63
C ASP A 92 9.63 -5.09 -2.53
N VAL A 93 10.00 -4.38 -3.59
CA VAL A 93 9.98 -2.92 -3.63
C VAL A 93 8.75 -2.46 -4.41
N LEU A 94 7.90 -1.70 -3.75
CA LEU A 94 6.65 -1.17 -4.32
C LEU A 94 6.71 0.35 -4.44
N GLY A 95 6.20 0.86 -5.55
CA GLY A 95 5.97 2.28 -5.77
C GLY A 95 4.57 2.67 -5.31
N PHE A 96 4.46 3.86 -4.70
CA PHE A 96 3.21 4.39 -4.18
C PHE A 96 3.02 5.85 -4.57
N LYS A 97 1.84 6.20 -5.07
CA LYS A 97 1.48 7.58 -5.40
C LYS A 97 0.01 7.83 -5.11
N TRP A 98 -0.33 9.02 -4.62
CA TRP A 98 -1.73 9.47 -4.60
C TRP A 98 -1.97 10.37 -5.81
N ASP A 99 -2.92 9.98 -6.67
CA ASP A 99 -3.26 10.76 -7.85
C ASP A 99 -4.74 10.56 -8.19
N ASP A 100 -5.39 11.59 -8.70
CA ASP A 100 -6.80 11.56 -9.13
C ASP A 100 -7.75 10.89 -8.11
N SER A 101 -7.58 11.19 -6.81
CA SER A 101 -8.35 10.57 -5.71
C SER A 101 -8.19 9.04 -5.55
N LYS A 102 -7.15 8.45 -6.16
CA LYS A 102 -6.79 7.03 -6.12
C LYS A 102 -5.40 6.85 -5.52
N PHE A 103 -5.20 5.69 -4.93
CA PHE A 103 -3.89 5.26 -4.43
C PHE A 103 -3.26 4.30 -5.44
N HIS A 104 -2.26 4.76 -6.16
CA HIS A 104 -1.56 3.98 -7.18
C HIS A 104 -0.50 3.11 -6.52
N ILE A 105 -0.40 1.87 -6.98
CA ILE A 105 0.61 0.89 -6.58
C ILE A 105 1.22 0.27 -7.83
N SER A 106 2.54 0.14 -7.82
CA SER A 106 3.37 -0.48 -8.86
C SER A 106 4.40 -1.41 -8.22
N MET A 107 4.73 -2.51 -8.89
CA MET A 107 5.91 -3.31 -8.54
C MET A 107 7.16 -2.69 -9.19
N LEU A 108 8.13 -2.27 -8.39
CA LEU A 108 9.36 -1.66 -8.89
C LEU A 108 10.53 -2.64 -8.92
N ASP A 109 10.66 -3.50 -7.91
CA ASP A 109 11.72 -4.50 -7.85
C ASP A 109 11.28 -5.73 -7.02
N ARG A 110 11.80 -6.89 -7.38
CA ARG A 110 11.56 -8.14 -6.65
C ARG A 110 12.68 -8.36 -5.64
N ALA A 111 12.33 -8.86 -4.46
CA ALA A 111 13.31 -9.42 -3.54
C ALA A 111 14.12 -10.50 -4.29
N ALA A 112 15.44 -10.44 -4.15
CA ALA A 112 16.29 -11.50 -4.68
C ALA A 112 15.81 -12.83 -4.08
N THR A 113 15.51 -13.81 -4.92
CA THR A 113 15.25 -15.17 -4.43
C THR A 113 16.49 -15.63 -3.69
N SER A 114 16.40 -15.73 -2.36
CA SER A 114 17.36 -16.50 -1.57
C SER A 114 17.24 -17.95 -2.03
N SER A 115 18.02 -18.31 -3.05
CA SER A 115 18.27 -19.70 -3.42
C SER A 115 19.01 -20.33 -2.25
N ASN A 116 18.27 -20.91 -1.30
CA ASN A 116 18.83 -21.83 -0.31
C ASN A 116 19.27 -23.10 -1.05
N ASN A 117 20.48 -23.06 -1.61
CA ASN A 117 21.22 -24.23 -2.03
C ASN A 117 21.80 -24.91 -0.78
N ASN A 118 20.94 -25.58 0.00
CA ASN A 118 21.40 -26.62 0.92
C ASN A 118 21.03 -27.97 0.32
N GLN A 119 21.78 -28.37 -0.72
CA GLN A 119 22.11 -29.77 -0.92
C GLN A 119 23.46 -30.00 -0.23
N GLU A 120 23.42 -30.60 0.95
CA GLU A 120 24.55 -31.39 1.43
C GLU A 120 24.13 -32.86 1.43
N ILE A 121 25.15 -33.67 1.14
CA ILE A 121 25.16 -35.04 0.60
C ILE A 121 24.64 -36.08 1.60
#